data_AF-A0A661P3A7-F1
#
_entry.id   AF-A0A661P3A7-F1
#
_cell.length_a   1.000
_cell.length_b   1.000
_cell.length_c   1.000
_cell.angle_alpha   90.00
_cell.angle_beta   90.00
_cell.angle_gamma   90.00
#
_symmetry.space_group_name_H-M   'P 1'
#
loop_
_entity.id
_entity.type
_entity.pdbx_description
1 polymer ?
#
loop_
_entity_poly.entity_id
_entity_poly.type
_entity_poly.pdbx_seq_one_letter_code
_entity_poly.pdbx_strand_id
1 'polypeptide(L)'
;MTKQNFFFSLFVFAILFTQTTELTAQSRKLIVGVKETAPFSFKNSKDQWAGISIELWQKIAKDLEMDFELKEMDLNSLLHGVENNSLNVAVAAISITSEREDYLDFSHPYYRTGLSIAIDYDKKSKFFSHI
;
A
#
# COMPACT_ATOMS: atom_id res chain seq x y z
N MET A 1 35.24 22.02 54.57
CA MET A 1 35.33 20.78 53.78
C MET A 1 34.18 20.76 52.76
N THR A 2 34.10 21.78 51.88
CA THR A 2 32.83 22.09 51.16
C THR A 2 33.02 22.86 49.84
N LYS A 3 34.08 22.59 49.07
CA LYS A 3 34.29 23.23 47.74
C LYS A 3 34.48 22.27 46.57
N GLN A 4 34.59 20.95 46.81
CA GLN A 4 34.91 19.97 45.76
C GLN A 4 33.67 19.38 45.07
N ASN A 5 32.49 19.46 45.70
CA ASN A 5 31.24 18.88 45.16
C ASN A 5 30.48 19.82 44.22
N PHE A 6 30.83 21.10 44.18
CA PHE A 6 30.15 22.09 43.32
C PHE A 6 30.63 22.01 41.86
N PHE A 7 31.93 21.75 41.65
CA PHE A 7 32.50 21.63 40.30
C PHE A 7 32.09 20.33 39.59
N PHE A 8 31.87 19.26 40.34
CA PHE A 8 31.41 17.97 39.80
C PHE A 8 29.95 18.04 39.34
N SER A 9 29.11 18.84 40.03
CA SER A 9 27.70 19.04 39.66
C SER A 9 27.52 19.86 38.37
N LEU A 10 28.45 20.76 38.05
CA LEU A 10 28.38 21.56 36.81
C LEU A 10 28.83 20.74 35.58
N PHE A 11 29.74 19.79 35.78
CA PHE A 11 30.25 18.91 34.71
C PHE A 11 29.24 17.84 34.29
N VAL A 12 28.44 17.33 35.24
CA VAL A 12 27.35 16.38 34.95
C VAL A 12 26.19 17.05 34.19
N PHE A 13 25.93 18.34 34.45
CA PHE A 13 24.87 19.09 33.76
C PHE A 13 25.22 19.40 32.30
N ALA A 14 26.50 19.58 31.96
CA ALA A 14 26.95 19.79 30.59
C ALA A 14 26.86 18.53 29.72
N ILE A 15 27.02 17.34 30.30
CA ILE A 15 26.91 16.04 29.59
C ILE A 15 25.43 15.69 29.30
N LEU A 16 24.50 16.19 30.11
CA LEU A 16 23.06 16.02 29.90
C LEU A 16 22.49 16.92 28.79
N PHE A 17 23.22 17.95 28.34
CA PHE A 17 22.77 18.87 27.29
C PHE A 17 23.24 18.48 25.88
N THR A 18 24.13 17.49 25.74
CA THR A 18 24.66 17.02 24.45
C THR A 18 23.95 15.80 23.87
N GLN A 19 22.81 15.37 24.43
CA GLN A 19 21.96 14.40 23.73
C GLN A 19 21.01 15.16 22.78
N THR A 20 21.59 15.75 21.73
CA THR A 20 20.86 16.04 20.51
C THR A 20 20.36 14.71 19.98
N THR A 21 19.08 14.43 20.22
CA THR A 21 18.38 13.34 19.54
C THR A 21 18.38 13.69 18.06
N GLU A 22 19.31 13.10 17.31
CA GLU A 22 19.19 13.01 15.87
C GLU A 22 17.91 12.21 15.60
N LEU A 23 16.82 12.92 15.34
CA LEU A 23 15.65 12.40 14.65
C LEU A 23 16.10 12.01 13.24
N THR A 24 16.79 10.87 13.15
CA THR A 24 16.88 10.15 11.89
C THR A 24 15.44 9.75 11.58
N ALA A 25 14.86 10.40 10.57
CA ALA A 25 13.60 9.98 9.98
C ALA A 25 13.82 8.57 9.43
N GLN A 26 13.66 7.56 10.29
CA GLN A 26 13.74 6.19 9.87
C GLN A 26 12.54 5.94 8.97
N SER A 27 12.79 5.93 7.65
CA SER A 27 11.83 5.54 6.61
C SER A 27 11.17 4.23 7.04
N ARG A 28 9.95 4.32 7.58
CA ARG A 28 9.18 3.13 7.93
C ARG A 28 8.65 2.57 6.62
N LYS A 29 9.00 1.32 6.31
CA LYS A 29 8.45 0.60 5.15
C LYS A 29 6.92 0.63 5.20
N LEU A 30 6.30 1.03 4.10
CA LEU A 30 4.86 0.92 3.93
C LEU A 30 4.43 -0.54 3.80
N ILE A 31 3.32 -0.90 4.43
CA ILE A 31 2.68 -2.19 4.26
C ILE A 31 1.61 -2.06 3.18
N VAL A 32 1.86 -2.70 2.04
CA VAL A 32 1.02 -2.61 0.85
C VAL A 32 0.29 -3.94 0.68
N GLY A 33 -1.02 -3.93 0.81
CA GLY A 33 -1.84 -5.11 0.58
C GLY A 33 -2.01 -5.38 -0.91
N VAL A 34 -1.89 -6.65 -1.33
CA VAL A 34 -2.10 -7.09 -2.71
C VAL A 34 -2.98 -8.34 -2.74
N LYS A 35 -3.68 -8.53 -3.85
CA LYS A 35 -4.45 -9.75 -4.14
C LYS A 35 -4.14 -10.21 -5.55
N GLU A 36 -3.91 -11.51 -5.74
CA GLU A 36 -3.73 -12.07 -7.08
C GLU A 36 -5.02 -11.96 -7.91
N THR A 37 -4.92 -11.27 -9.05
CA THR A 37 -5.96 -11.02 -10.07
C THR A 37 -5.27 -10.57 -11.37
N ALA A 38 -4.94 -11.52 -12.25
CA ALA A 38 -4.41 -11.17 -13.58
C ALA A 38 -5.45 -10.40 -14.42
N PRO A 39 -5.03 -9.43 -15.25
CA PRO A 39 -3.66 -8.98 -15.52
C PRO A 39 -3.18 -7.84 -14.59
N PHE A 40 -3.91 -7.52 -13.53
CA PHE A 40 -3.68 -6.35 -12.66
C PHE A 40 -2.56 -6.57 -11.64
N SER A 41 -2.59 -7.72 -10.96
CA SER A 41 -1.63 -8.11 -9.94
C SER A 41 -1.50 -9.62 -9.95
N PHE A 42 -0.36 -10.16 -10.33
CA PHE A 42 -0.15 -11.61 -10.41
C PHE A 42 1.31 -11.96 -10.18
N LYS A 43 1.58 -13.22 -9.88
CA LYS A 43 2.96 -13.74 -9.80
C LYS A 43 3.42 -14.23 -11.16
N ASN A 44 4.56 -13.72 -11.62
CA ASN A 44 5.18 -14.18 -12.86
C ASN A 44 5.86 -15.56 -12.67
N SER A 45 6.51 -16.08 -13.71
CA SER A 45 7.22 -17.37 -13.67
C SER A 45 8.37 -17.46 -12.66
N LYS A 46 8.78 -16.33 -12.08
CA LYS A 46 9.81 -16.22 -11.04
C LYS A 46 9.23 -15.95 -9.65
N ASP A 47 7.91 -16.10 -9.48
CA ASP A 47 7.20 -15.81 -8.24
C ASP A 47 7.32 -14.34 -7.77
N GLN A 48 7.49 -13.43 -8.72
CA GLN A 48 7.55 -11.99 -8.47
C GLN A 48 6.22 -11.33 -8.85
N TRP A 49 5.76 -10.40 -8.01
CA TRP A 49 4.59 -9.57 -8.30
C TRP A 49 4.81 -8.74 -9.56
N ALA A 50 3.86 -8.85 -10.48
CA ALA A 50 3.80 -8.16 -11.77
C ALA A 50 2.35 -7.77 -12.10
N GLY A 51 2.17 -7.03 -13.19
CA GLY A 51 0.87 -6.59 -13.68
C GLY A 51 0.64 -5.09 -13.52
N ILE A 52 -0.45 -4.61 -14.12
CA ILE A 52 -0.72 -3.18 -14.31
C ILE A 52 -0.70 -2.40 -12.99
N SER A 53 -1.38 -2.93 -11.96
CA SER A 53 -1.49 -2.28 -10.65
C SER A 53 -0.15 -2.28 -9.90
N ILE A 54 0.61 -3.36 -10.01
CA ILE A 54 1.92 -3.52 -9.35
C ILE A 54 2.96 -2.58 -9.97
N GLU A 55 3.02 -2.51 -11.30
CA GLU A 55 3.93 -1.64 -12.03
C GLU A 55 3.63 -0.16 -11.76
N LEU A 56 2.34 0.21 -11.72
CA LEU A 56 1.91 1.56 -11.35
C LEU A 56 2.36 1.92 -9.94
N TRP A 57 2.12 1.04 -8.97
CA TRP A 57 2.53 1.25 -7.58
C TRP A 57 4.05 1.37 -7.44
N GLN A 58 4.82 0.48 -8.07
CA GLN A 58 6.28 0.52 -8.04
C GLN A 58 6.82 1.85 -8.59
N LYS A 59 6.20 2.38 -9.66
CA LYS A 59 6.57 3.69 -10.19
C LYS A 59 6.27 4.82 -9.20
N ILE A 60 5.10 4.82 -8.59
CA ILE A 60 4.72 5.82 -7.56
C ILE A 60 5.69 5.77 -6.38
N ALA A 61 5.94 4.58 -5.83
CA ALA A 61 6.85 4.40 -4.70
C ALA A 61 8.27 4.85 -5.04
N LYS A 62 8.75 4.58 -6.27
CA LYS A 62 10.05 5.06 -6.74
C LYS A 62 10.09 6.58 -6.86
N ASP A 63 9.08 7.20 -7.48
CA ASP A 63 9.02 8.64 -7.71
C ASP A 63 8.92 9.43 -6.37
N LEU A 64 8.41 8.79 -5.32
CA LEU A 64 8.27 9.35 -3.97
C LEU A 64 9.35 8.88 -2.98
N GLU A 65 10.35 8.12 -3.43
CA GLU A 65 11.42 7.57 -2.58
C GLU A 65 10.90 6.77 -1.36
N MET A 66 9.83 5.99 -1.56
CA MET A 66 9.17 5.21 -0.51
C MET A 66 9.59 3.74 -0.53
N ASP A 67 10.01 3.22 0.63
CA ASP A 67 10.17 1.79 0.82
C ASP A 67 8.83 1.12 1.15
N PHE A 68 8.62 -0.10 0.65
CA PHE A 68 7.41 -0.86 0.94
C PHE A 68 7.65 -2.37 1.01
N GLU A 69 6.70 -3.09 1.60
CA GLU A 69 6.55 -4.54 1.54
C GLU A 69 5.16 -4.92 1.03
N LEU A 70 5.09 -5.93 0.16
CA LEU A 70 3.82 -6.44 -0.36
C LEU A 70 3.31 -7.56 0.55
N LYS A 71 2.04 -7.49 0.96
CA LYS A 71 1.35 -8.54 1.73
C LYS A 71 0.16 -9.06 0.96
N GLU A 72 0.23 -10.33 0.59
CA GLU A 72 -0.86 -11.02 -0.09
C GLU A 72 -2.01 -11.32 0.87
N MET A 73 -3.24 -10.97 0.48
CA MET A 73 -4.45 -11.28 1.22
C MET A 73 -5.70 -11.21 0.33
N ASP A 74 -6.84 -11.63 0.87
CA ASP A 74 -8.13 -11.54 0.17
C ASP A 74 -8.69 -10.09 0.17
N LEU A 75 -9.73 -9.86 -0.64
CA LEU A 75 -10.30 -8.54 -0.83
C LEU A 75 -10.89 -7.94 0.45
N ASN A 76 -11.55 -8.73 1.29
CA ASN A 76 -12.15 -8.22 2.52
C ASN A 76 -11.05 -7.81 3.51
N SER A 77 -10.00 -8.62 3.60
CA SER A 77 -8.82 -8.31 4.39
C SER A 77 -8.11 -7.03 3.92
N LEU A 78 -8.05 -6.76 2.61
CA LEU A 78 -7.52 -5.50 2.08
C LEU A 78 -8.34 -4.29 2.53
N LEU A 79 -9.67 -4.35 2.37
CA LEU A 79 -10.57 -3.24 2.69
C LEU A 79 -10.52 -2.93 4.18
N HIS A 80 -10.65 -3.94 5.03
CA HIS A 80 -10.53 -3.77 6.49
C HIS A 80 -9.13 -3.35 6.92
N GLY A 81 -8.09 -3.84 6.24
CA GLY A 81 -6.71 -3.52 6.56
C GLY A 81 -6.38 -2.05 6.35
N VAL A 82 -6.93 -1.43 5.29
CA VAL A 82 -6.80 0.01 5.07
C VAL A 82 -7.68 0.78 6.07
N GLU A 83 -8.94 0.36 6.25
CA GLU A 83 -9.89 0.98 7.19
C GLU A 83 -9.32 1.08 8.62
N ASN A 84 -8.70 0.01 9.12
CA ASN A 84 -8.15 -0.04 10.47
C ASN A 84 -6.67 0.41 10.58
N ASN A 85 -6.10 0.93 9.49
CA ASN A 85 -4.70 1.39 9.39
C ASN A 85 -3.62 0.31 9.63
N SER A 86 -3.96 -0.98 9.52
CA SER A 86 -2.96 -2.06 9.53
C SER A 86 -2.22 -2.20 8.18
N LEU A 87 -2.82 -1.68 7.11
CA LEU A 87 -2.21 -1.45 5.81
C LEU A 87 -2.13 0.04 5.55
N ASN A 88 -1.08 0.46 4.85
CA ASN A 88 -0.96 1.84 4.39
C ASN A 88 -1.73 2.07 3.08
N VAL A 89 -1.84 1.05 2.25
CA VAL A 89 -2.52 1.11 0.95
C VAL A 89 -2.87 -0.31 0.47
N ALA A 90 -3.93 -0.45 -0.30
CA ALA A 90 -4.25 -1.66 -1.05
C ALA A 90 -4.03 -1.45 -2.55
N VAL A 91 -3.24 -2.30 -3.17
CA VAL A 91 -2.89 -2.28 -4.60
C VAL A 91 -3.39 -3.58 -5.23
N ALA A 92 -4.60 -3.54 -5.77
CA ALA A 92 -5.22 -4.67 -6.44
C ALA A 92 -6.29 -4.20 -7.44
N ALA A 93 -6.96 -5.15 -8.10
CA ALA A 93 -8.16 -4.91 -8.89
C ALA A 93 -9.38 -4.62 -7.99
N ILE A 94 -9.40 -3.44 -7.36
CA ILE A 94 -10.48 -3.02 -6.46
C ILE A 94 -11.40 -2.05 -7.20
N SER A 95 -12.67 -2.41 -7.32
CA SER A 95 -13.69 -1.50 -7.86
C SER A 95 -14.07 -0.45 -6.82
N ILE A 96 -14.12 0.81 -7.26
CA ILE A 96 -14.67 1.92 -6.49
C ILE A 96 -16.19 1.77 -6.48
N THR A 97 -16.79 1.77 -5.29
CA THR A 97 -18.24 1.72 -5.08
C THR A 97 -18.61 2.71 -3.98
N SER A 98 -19.82 3.27 -4.03
CA SER A 98 -20.27 4.25 -3.03
C SER A 98 -20.20 3.69 -1.60
N GLU A 99 -20.60 2.43 -1.41
CA GLU A 99 -20.49 1.75 -0.10
C GLU A 99 -19.06 1.73 0.44
N ARG A 100 -18.05 1.57 -0.43
CA ARG A 100 -16.64 1.57 0.01
C ARG A 100 -16.12 2.98 0.26
N GLU A 101 -16.58 3.96 -0.52
CA GLU A 101 -16.22 5.38 -0.32
C GLU A 101 -16.73 5.93 1.00
N ASP A 102 -17.74 5.31 1.62
CA ASP A 102 -18.24 5.71 2.95
C ASP A 102 -17.18 5.55 4.05
N TYR A 103 -16.18 4.67 3.87
CA TYR A 103 -15.15 4.36 4.88
C TYR A 103 -13.72 4.23 4.34
N LEU A 104 -13.50 4.42 3.04
CA LEU A 104 -12.19 4.36 2.38
C LEU A 104 -12.01 5.49 1.38
N ASP A 105 -10.82 6.08 1.37
CA ASP A 105 -10.39 6.97 0.29
C ASP A 105 -9.79 6.16 -0.87
N PHE A 106 -10.17 6.54 -2.10
CA PHE A 106 -9.63 5.97 -3.32
C PHE A 106 -8.76 6.97 -4.07
N SER A 107 -7.76 6.45 -4.78
CA SER A 107 -7.05 7.22 -5.80
C SER A 107 -7.94 7.48 -7.01
N HIS A 108 -7.45 8.32 -7.93
CA HIS A 108 -8.09 8.44 -9.23
C HIS A 108 -8.08 7.09 -9.96
N PRO A 109 -9.20 6.66 -10.58
CA PRO A 109 -9.27 5.37 -11.24
C PRO A 109 -8.32 5.35 -12.45
N TYR A 110 -7.39 4.40 -12.46
CA TYR A 110 -6.46 4.20 -13.57
C TYR A 110 -6.96 3.17 -14.60
N TYR A 111 -8.03 2.44 -14.29
CA TYR A 111 -8.65 1.46 -15.19
C TYR A 111 -10.17 1.55 -15.08
N ARG A 112 -10.86 1.62 -16.23
CA ARG A 112 -12.32 1.65 -16.33
C ARG A 112 -12.80 0.39 -17.03
N THR A 113 -13.83 -0.23 -16.46
CA THR A 113 -14.37 -1.51 -16.90
C THR A 113 -15.89 -1.47 -16.78
N GLY A 114 -16.56 -2.29 -17.59
CA GLY A 114 -18.00 -2.54 -17.48
C GLY A 114 -18.26 -4.04 -17.52
N LEU A 115 -19.42 -4.45 -17.01
CA LEU A 115 -19.85 -5.84 -17.17
C LEU A 115 -20.08 -6.14 -18.66
N SER A 116 -19.58 -7.29 -19.09
CA SER A 116 -19.77 -7.82 -20.43
C SER A 116 -19.98 -9.32 -20.36
N ILE A 117 -20.81 -9.85 -21.26
CA ILE A 117 -21.06 -11.29 -21.35
C ILE A 117 -20.18 -11.84 -22.47
N ALA A 118 -19.22 -12.68 -22.11
CA ALA A 118 -18.45 -13.43 -23.08
C ALA A 118 -19.30 -14.59 -23.63
N ILE A 119 -19.39 -14.67 -24.95
CA ILE A 119 -20.03 -15.78 -25.65
C ILE A 119 -19.04 -16.42 -26.61
N ASP A 120 -19.24 -17.70 -26.88
CA ASP A 120 -18.56 -18.39 -27.96
C ASP A 120 -18.84 -17.66 -29.29
N TYR A 121 -17.77 -17.34 -30.01
CA TYR A 121 -17.85 -16.64 -31.29
C TYR A 121 -18.76 -17.39 -32.27
N ASP A 122 -18.69 -18.72 -32.27
CA ASP A 122 -19.46 -19.58 -33.18
C ASP A 122 -20.96 -19.63 -32.82
N LYS A 123 -21.33 -19.23 -31.59
CA LYS A 123 -22.73 -19.22 -31.12
C LYS A 123 -23.38 -17.84 -31.15
N LYS A 124 -22.65 -16.80 -31.62
CA LYS A 124 -23.11 -15.41 -31.68
C LYS A 124 -24.48 -15.24 -32.35
N SER A 125 -24.73 -15.95 -33.45
CA SER A 125 -25.98 -15.85 -34.21
C SER A 125 -27.21 -16.35 -33.42
N LYS A 126 -27.06 -17.40 -32.60
CA LYS A 126 -28.20 -18.03 -31.88
C LYS A 126 -28.55 -17.34 -30.57
N PHE A 127 -27.57 -16.70 -29.94
CA PHE A 127 -27.75 -16.03 -28.66
C PHE A 127 -28.62 -14.77 -28.79
N PHE A 128 -28.38 -13.97 -29.84
CA PHE A 128 -29.13 -12.74 -30.10
C PHE A 128 -30.38 -12.95 -30.96
N SER A 129 -30.72 -14.17 -31.38
CA SER A 129 -31.93 -14.42 -32.17
C SER A 129 -33.20 -14.55 -31.34
N HIS A 130 -33.11 -14.49 -30.01
CA HIS A 130 -34.23 -14.68 -29.07
C HIS A 130 -34.43 -13.48 -28.12
N ILE A 131 -33.72 -12.38 -28.37
CA ILE A 131 -33.87 -11.09 -27.68
C ILE A 131 -34.37 -10.09 -28.74
#